data_AF-A0A401YA72-F1
#
_entry.id   AF-A0A401YA72-F1
#
_cell.length_a   1.000
_cell.length_b   1.000
_cell.length_c   1.000
_cell.angle_alpha   90.00
_cell.angle_beta   90.00
_cell.angle_gamma   90.00
#
_symmetry.space_group_name_H-M   'P 1'
#
loop_
_entity.id
_entity.type
_entity.pdbx_description
1 polymer ?
#
loop_
_entity_poly.entity_id
_entity_poly.type
_entity_poly.pdbx_seq_one_letter_code
_entity_poly.pdbx_strand_id
1 'polypeptide(L)' 'MGFLDDAKDKLADAVDKHGDKVADGIDKAAELLDDKTGGKHADKIAEGAVKAKDALDKLDGKNDDL' A
#
# COMPACT_ATOMS: atom_id res chain seq x y z
N MET A 1 8.74 -15.92 17.15
CA MET A 1 8.21 -15.91 15.76
C MET A 1 6.80 -15.38 15.83
N GLY A 2 6.59 -14.20 15.26
CA GLY A 2 5.32 -13.48 15.35
C GLY A 2 4.38 -13.88 14.22
N PHE A 3 3.09 -13.67 14.43
CA PHE A 3 2.02 -13.90 13.45
C PHE A 3 2.29 -13.31 12.06
N LEU A 4 3.08 -12.24 11.95
CA LEU A 4 3.49 -11.66 10.67
C LEU A 4 4.43 -12.56 9.86
N ASP A 5 5.30 -13.32 10.53
CA ASP A 5 6.25 -14.22 9.88
C ASP A 5 5.49 -15.40 9.26
N ASP A 6 4.58 -16.01 10.02
CA ASP A 6 3.66 -17.06 9.56
C ASP A 6 2.76 -16.60 8.40
N ALA A 7 2.24 -15.36 8.48
CA ALA A 7 1.42 -14.79 7.42
C ALA A 7 2.24 -14.57 6.14
N LYS A 8 3.50 -14.13 6.28
CA LYS A 8 4.41 -13.90 5.17
C LYS A 8 4.81 -15.20 4.47
N ASP A 9 5.14 -16.25 5.22
CA ASP A 9 5.48 -17.56 4.67
C ASP A 9 4.28 -18.21 3.96
N LYS A 10 3.07 -18.12 4.54
CA LYS A 10 1.86 -18.62 3.88
C LYS A 10 1.50 -17.85 2.62
N LEU A 11 1.71 -16.53 2.61
CA LEU A 11 1.52 -15.72 1.43
C LEU A 11 2.53 -16.09 0.34
N ALA A 12 3.81 -16.26 0.69
CA ALA A 12 4.85 -16.68 -0.23
C ALA A 12 4.54 -18.04 -0.86
N ASP A 13 4.19 -19.04 -0.05
CA ASP A 13 3.85 -20.38 -0.52
C ASP A 13 2.58 -20.39 -1.39
N ALA A 14 1.59 -19.52 -1.08
CA ALA A 14 0.39 -19.34 -1.89
C ALA A 14 0.69 -18.64 -3.23
N VAL A 15 1.64 -17.70 -3.26
CA VAL A 15 2.11 -17.05 -4.49
C VAL A 15 2.92 -18.03 -5.34
N ASP A 16 3.77 -18.86 -4.74
CA ASP A 16 4.54 -19.87 -5.48
C ASP A 16 3.65 -20.96 -6.08
N LYS A 17 2.57 -21.36 -5.40
CA LYS A 17 1.65 -22.42 -5.88
C LYS A 17 0.50 -21.90 -6.74
N HIS A 18 0.07 -20.66 -6.55
CA HIS A 18 -1.10 -20.05 -7.18
C HIS A 18 -0.89 -18.59 -7.57
N GLY A 19 0.32 -18.23 -8.01
CA GLY A 19 0.71 -16.87 -8.37
C GLY A 19 -0.25 -16.20 -9.35
N ASP A 20 -0.69 -16.91 -10.39
CA ASP A 20 -1.68 -16.40 -11.36
C ASP A 20 -3.00 -16.02 -10.68
N LYS A 21 -3.44 -16.81 -9.69
CA LYS A 21 -4.73 -16.62 -9.00
C LYS A 21 -4.65 -15.51 -7.95
N VAL A 22 -3.47 -15.33 -7.35
CA VAL A 22 -3.18 -14.21 -6.45
C VAL A 22 -3.10 -12.91 -7.26
N ALA A 23 -2.43 -12.93 -8.42
CA ALA A 23 -2.39 -11.79 -9.34
C ALA A 23 -3.79 -11.39 -9.81
N ASP A 24 -4.61 -12.35 -10.28
CA ASP A 24 -6.02 -12.12 -10.64
C ASP A 24 -6.85 -11.55 -9.47
N GLY A 25 -6.58 -12.01 -8.24
CA GLY A 25 -7.25 -11.53 -7.04
C GLY A 25 -6.84 -10.12 -6.66
N ILE A 26 -5.56 -9.77 -6.86
CA ILE A 26 -5.03 -8.43 -6.63
C ILE A 26 -5.53 -7.47 -7.69
N ASP A 27 -5.53 -7.83 -8.97
CA ASP A 27 -6.06 -6.99 -10.05
C ASP A 27 -7.56 -6.74 -9.86
N LYS A 28 -8.36 -7.75 -9.50
CA LYS A 28 -9.77 -7.55 -9.14
C LYS A 28 -9.96 -6.73 -7.89
N ALA A 29 -9.09 -6.88 -6.89
CA ALA A 29 -9.15 -6.05 -5.69
C ALA A 29 -8.79 -4.60 -6.02
N ALA A 30 -7.81 -4.38 -6.90
CA ALA A 30 -7.40 -3.07 -7.39
C ALA A 30 -8.51 -2.43 -8.22
N GLU A 31 -9.14 -3.16 -9.15
CA GLU A 31 -10.33 -2.68 -9.87
C GLU A 31 -11.48 -2.40 -8.92
N LEU A 32 -11.82 -3.31 -8.00
CA LEU A 32 -12.90 -3.08 -7.04
C LEU A 32 -12.61 -1.92 -6.09
N LEU A 33 -11.35 -1.72 -5.70
CA LEU A 33 -10.93 -0.56 -4.91
C LEU A 33 -10.99 0.71 -5.77
N ASP A 34 -10.51 0.70 -7.00
CA ASP A 34 -10.54 1.86 -7.89
C ASP A 34 -11.97 2.24 -8.27
N ASP A 35 -12.87 1.26 -8.41
CA ASP A 35 -14.28 1.42 -8.77
C ASP A 35 -15.14 1.81 -7.53
N LYS A 36 -14.89 1.19 -6.36
CA LYS A 36 -15.51 1.64 -5.09
C LYS A 36 -15.04 3.01 -4.67
N THR A 37 -13.75 3.28 -4.85
CA THR A 37 -13.21 4.59 -4.56
C THR A 37 -13.54 5.55 -5.68
N GLY A 38 -13.82 5.10 -6.90
CA GLY A 38 -14.15 5.93 -8.07
C GLY A 38 -13.06 6.96 -8.36
N GLY A 39 -11.79 6.64 -8.11
CA GLY A 39 -10.68 7.60 -8.04
C GLY A 39 -10.69 8.55 -6.83
N LYS A 40 -11.73 8.54 -5.98
CA LYS A 40 -11.94 9.45 -4.82
C LYS A 40 -11.04 9.16 -3.62
N HIS A 41 -10.16 8.17 -3.69
CA HIS A 41 -9.10 7.99 -2.70
C HIS A 41 -7.73 8.41 -3.23
N ALA A 42 -7.60 8.79 -4.50
CA ALA A 42 -6.44 9.54 -4.96
C ALA A 42 -6.29 10.83 -4.14
N ASP A 43 -7.38 11.54 -3.83
CA ASP A 43 -7.37 12.69 -2.93
C ASP A 43 -6.89 12.35 -1.51
N LYS A 44 -7.37 11.25 -0.91
CA LYS A 44 -6.93 10.86 0.44
C LYS A 44 -5.50 10.33 0.49
N ILE A 45 -5.06 9.66 -0.57
CA ILE A 45 -3.69 9.19 -0.74
C ILE A 45 -2.77 10.39 -0.99
N ALA A 46 -3.18 11.36 -1.80
CA ALA A 46 -2.45 12.61 -2.03
C ALA A 46 -2.38 13.45 -0.75
N GLU A 47 -3.50 13.62 -0.04
CA GLU A 47 -3.55 14.34 1.23
C GLU A 47 -2.73 13.62 2.31
N GLY A 48 -2.80 12.28 2.34
CA GLY A 48 -1.97 11.43 3.20
C GLY A 48 -0.49 11.53 2.86
N ALA A 49 -0.13 11.58 1.58
CA ALA A 49 1.24 11.75 1.10
C ALA A 49 1.78 13.15 1.43
N VAL A 50 0.98 14.21 1.25
CA VAL A 50 1.34 15.59 1.64
C VAL A 50 1.55 15.68 3.17
N LYS A 51 0.65 15.11 3.97
CA LYS A 51 0.81 15.05 5.43
C LYS A 51 2.02 14.22 5.85
N ALA A 52 2.29 13.11 5.18
CA ALA A 52 3.46 12.29 5.44
C ALA A 52 4.74 13.03 5.07
N LYS A 53 4.75 13.77 3.96
CA LYS A 53 5.89 14.59 3.53
C LYS A 53 6.15 15.75 4.48
N ASP A 54 5.11 16.46 4.91
CA ASP A 54 5.20 17.54 5.91
C ASP A 54 5.60 17.02 7.29
N ALA A 55 5.14 15.82 7.67
CA ALA A 55 5.60 15.14 8.88
C ALA A 55 7.05 14.66 8.75
N LEU A 56 7.48 14.21 7.57
CA LEU A 56 8.86 13.86 7.27
C LEU A 56 9.77 15.09 7.29
N ASP A 57 9.37 16.22 6.72
CA ASP A 57 10.12 17.49 6.78
C ASP A 57 10.26 17.97 8.23
N LYS A 58 9.17 17.89 9.01
CA LYS A 58 9.19 18.23 10.45
C LYS A 58 10.02 17.26 11.28
N LEU A 59 10.11 15.98 10.89
CA LEU A 59 10.85 14.95 11.62
C LEU A 59 12.33 14.90 11.22
N ASP A 60 12.65 15.14 9.94
CA ASP A 60 14.03 15.22 9.45
C ASP A 60 14.69 16.55 9.86
N GLY A 61 13.91 17.56 10.28
CA GLY A 61 14.44 18.75 10.94
C GLY A 61 15.44 19.54 10.09
N LYS A 62 15.40 19.37 8.77
CA LYS A 62 16.24 20.13 7.84
C LYS A 62 15.39 21.27 7.29
N ASN A 63 15.58 22.44 7.88
CA ASN A 63 15.50 23.70 7.16
C ASN A 63 16.46 23.63 5.97
N ASP A 64 16.08 22.99 4.87
CA ASP A 64 16.79 23.14 3.60
C ASP A 64 15.82 23.72 2.57
N ASP A 65 16.02 25.02 2.38
CA ASP A 65 15.48 25.97 1.41
C ASP A 65 14.80 25.38 0.16
N LEU A 66 13.55 25.80 -0.05
CA LEU A 66 12.93 26.03 -1.36
C LEU A 66 12.23 27.38 -1.38
#